data_AF-A0A8S1UG67-F1
#
_entry.id   AF-A0A8S1UG67-F1
#
_cell.length_a   1.000
_cell.length_b   1.000
_cell.length_c   1.000
_cell.angle_alpha   90.00
_cell.angle_beta   90.00
_cell.angle_gamma   90.00
#
_symmetry.space_group_name_H-M   'P 1'
#
loop_
_entity.id
_entity.type
_entity.pdbx_description
1 polymer ?
#
loop_
_entity_poly.entity_id
_entity_poly.type
_entity_poly.pdbx_seq_one_letter_code
_entity_poly.pdbx_strand_id
1 'polypeptide(L)'
;MPPKSRKSDLISNQLKEEGNTELLNREYYKAIILYTKALQFEENPICYNNRAQAYFYTDELELALEDCNKALQLNPNYIKAITNKAQVLYEMGYLQQAIECLQSINNHTPESQILLNQYQSQSLKNILDQGELERQKTLLEWLKQGKALFPKIKIECYTDTYRGVNAKQTINAKELILFIPKSHMITLEMTKEIPVAKKMIQFRLDLLSPKHSFLSTFLLQEKYRPNSFWKPYLDILPQSYPSFPIFYNNNDLEWLKGSPFLKQIKDKLTDLKKDYNDICAVAPEFKQYLFHEFCWARMTASSRIFGINIKGVKTDAFVPLADMLNHKRPKLTSWCYSDEKQGFIIETDEKIERGQMIFDSYGRKCNSRFLLNYGFVVDDNDANEVIVTVIADLNDPLLQLKEESIEEQLQWPKTFRLMMDTDEPTIMEFMSYIRFLVIRDETQLQLLFNQRESKYFKPTKTQPLSLQNEFDMWEMIRRISNNALQQYATTFEQDKEILQICELTINERNCLILRMGEKEILKFYQQLSENMKQLLSNFNQLEINIFCQKEENCKYLNYINKLIIFLNQDDQ
;
A
#
# COMPACT_ATOMS: atom_id res chain seq x y z
N MET A 1 -10.93 -12.28 51.32
CA MET A 1 -10.61 -11.13 52.20
C MET A 1 -11.74 -10.98 53.21
N PRO A 2 -11.47 -10.76 54.51
CA PRO A 2 -12.52 -10.50 55.49
C PRO A 2 -13.18 -9.13 55.19
N PRO A 3 -14.44 -8.90 55.57
CA PRO A 3 -15.14 -7.64 55.32
C PRO A 3 -14.40 -6.49 56.04
N LYS A 4 -13.98 -5.47 55.27
CA LYS A 4 -13.32 -4.28 55.81
C LYS A 4 -14.22 -3.59 56.83
N SER A 5 -13.68 -3.24 58.00
CA SER A 5 -14.46 -2.57 59.05
C SER A 5 -14.71 -1.10 58.69
N ARG A 6 -15.92 -0.59 58.95
CA ARG A 6 -16.32 0.83 58.74
C ARG A 6 -15.35 1.86 59.35
N LYS A 7 -14.55 1.46 60.34
CA LYS A 7 -13.51 2.27 60.98
C LYS A 7 -12.26 2.43 60.09
N SER A 8 -11.90 1.42 59.31
CA SER A 8 -10.76 1.45 58.37
C SER A 8 -10.99 2.45 57.25
N ASP A 9 -12.20 2.48 56.69
CA ASP A 9 -12.56 3.38 55.59
C ASP A 9 -12.60 4.85 56.04
N LEU A 10 -13.00 5.10 57.29
CA LEU A 10 -12.98 6.44 57.88
C LEU A 10 -11.55 6.97 58.05
N ILE A 11 -10.63 6.13 58.54
CA ILE A 11 -9.21 6.48 58.73
C ILE A 11 -8.53 6.72 57.38
N SER A 12 -8.77 5.84 56.39
CA SER A 12 -8.26 6.00 55.02
C SER A 12 -8.68 7.34 54.41
N ASN A 13 -9.97 7.68 54.53
CA ASN A 13 -10.48 8.95 54.01
C ASN A 13 -9.90 10.17 54.73
N GLN A 14 -9.75 10.13 56.06
CA GLN A 14 -9.11 11.21 56.80
C GLN A 14 -7.67 11.44 56.32
N LEU A 15 -6.87 10.37 56.22
CA LEU A 15 -5.47 10.46 55.76
C LEU A 15 -5.36 10.97 54.32
N LYS A 16 -6.30 10.58 53.45
CA LYS A 16 -6.39 11.10 52.08
C LYS A 16 -6.67 12.61 52.07
N GLU A 17 -7.60 13.11 52.90
CA GLU A 17 -7.88 14.55 52.96
C GLU A 17 -6.72 15.36 53.56
N GLU A 18 -6.03 14.81 54.57
CA GLU A 18 -4.78 15.39 55.09
C GLU A 18 -3.70 15.42 53.98
N GLY A 19 -3.55 14.32 53.23
CA GLY A 19 -2.63 14.26 52.09
C GLY A 19 -2.97 15.28 51.00
N ASN A 20 -4.26 15.47 50.69
CA ASN A 20 -4.73 16.49 49.75
C ASN A 20 -4.35 17.90 50.23
N THR A 21 -4.45 18.15 51.53
CA THR A 21 -4.08 19.44 52.15
C THR A 21 -2.59 19.71 52.00
N GLU A 22 -1.74 18.73 52.32
CA GLU A 22 -0.29 18.87 52.16
C GLU A 22 0.13 19.00 50.69
N LEU A 23 -0.54 18.31 49.76
CA LEU A 23 -0.31 18.45 48.32
C LEU A 23 -0.62 19.89 47.84
N LEU A 24 -1.71 20.49 48.34
CA LEU A 24 -2.05 21.89 48.06
C LEU A 24 -1.05 22.87 48.68
N ASN A 25 -0.52 22.55 49.86
CA ASN A 25 0.55 23.32 50.52
C ASN A 25 1.92 23.13 49.86
N ARG A 26 2.03 22.29 48.82
CA ARG A 26 3.28 21.92 48.12
C ARG A 26 4.29 21.18 49.01
N GLU A 27 3.83 20.58 50.10
CA GLU A 27 4.62 19.76 51.01
C GLU A 27 4.63 18.30 50.50
N TYR A 28 5.22 18.08 49.33
CA TYR A 28 5.09 16.83 48.56
C TYR A 28 5.52 15.58 49.34
N TYR A 29 6.63 15.62 50.08
CA TYR A 29 7.08 14.49 50.90
C TYR A 29 6.07 14.12 52.00
N LYS A 30 5.42 15.10 52.64
CA LYS A 30 4.39 14.84 53.65
C LYS A 30 3.14 14.23 53.00
N ALA A 31 2.74 14.76 51.83
CA ALA A 31 1.64 14.21 51.04
C ALA A 31 1.91 12.74 50.66
N ILE A 32 3.12 12.40 50.20
CA ILE A 32 3.53 11.03 49.88
C ILE A 32 3.38 10.11 51.09
N ILE A 33 3.83 10.53 52.28
CA ILE A 33 3.71 9.75 53.51
C ILE A 33 2.24 9.52 53.87
N LEU A 34 1.40 10.56 53.79
CA LEU A 34 -0.02 10.48 54.13
C LEU A 34 -0.80 9.58 53.16
N TYR A 35 -0.59 9.72 51.85
CA TYR A 35 -1.18 8.83 50.86
C TYR A 35 -0.71 7.39 51.01
N THR A 36 0.58 7.17 51.30
CA THR A 36 1.11 5.82 51.56
C THR A 36 0.44 5.18 52.77
N LYS A 37 0.21 5.93 53.85
CA LYS A 37 -0.56 5.45 55.00
C LYS A 37 -2.02 5.17 54.63
N ALA A 38 -2.67 6.05 53.86
CA ALA A 38 -4.05 5.82 53.41
C ALA A 38 -4.18 4.52 52.60
N LEU A 39 -3.25 4.28 51.68
CA LEU A 39 -3.20 3.10 50.81
C LEU A 39 -2.95 1.78 51.58
N GLN A 40 -2.38 1.83 52.80
CA GLN A 40 -2.28 0.65 53.67
C GLN A 40 -3.63 0.16 54.19
N PHE A 41 -4.62 1.05 54.30
CA PHE A 41 -5.98 0.71 54.74
C PHE A 41 -6.87 0.36 53.54
N GLU A 42 -6.77 1.11 52.45
CA GLU A 42 -7.60 0.92 51.26
C GLU A 42 -6.90 1.38 49.98
N GLU A 43 -6.79 0.47 49.00
CA GLU A 43 -6.40 0.84 47.63
C GLU A 43 -7.43 1.80 47.03
N ASN A 44 -6.97 2.97 46.60
CA ASN A 44 -7.84 4.01 46.07
C ASN A 44 -7.17 4.68 44.86
N PRO A 45 -7.81 4.71 43.68
CA PRO A 45 -7.23 5.31 42.47
C PRO A 45 -6.90 6.80 42.64
N ILE A 46 -7.65 7.53 43.47
CA ILE A 46 -7.40 8.95 43.76
C ILE A 46 -6.11 9.11 44.57
N CYS A 47 -5.91 8.26 45.60
CA CYS A 47 -4.68 8.30 46.40
C CYS A 47 -3.45 7.98 45.56
N TYR A 48 -3.51 6.95 44.69
CA TYR A 48 -2.44 6.63 43.76
C TYR A 48 -2.15 7.79 42.79
N ASN A 49 -3.18 8.37 42.15
CA ASN A 49 -2.99 9.51 41.25
C ASN A 49 -2.38 10.74 41.94
N ASN A 50 -2.84 11.07 43.15
CA ASN A 50 -2.34 12.23 43.88
C ASN A 50 -0.92 12.00 44.43
N ARG A 51 -0.58 10.76 44.79
CA ARG A 51 0.79 10.39 45.16
C ARG A 51 1.72 10.39 43.95
N ALA A 52 1.26 9.93 42.78
CA ALA A 52 2.00 10.07 41.52
C ALA A 52 2.32 11.54 41.20
N GLN A 53 1.35 12.44 41.42
CA GLN A 53 1.57 13.87 41.25
C GLN A 53 2.61 14.43 42.23
N ALA A 54 2.60 13.97 43.49
CA ALA A 54 3.62 14.35 44.45
C ALA A 54 5.02 13.86 44.02
N TYR A 55 5.15 12.59 43.60
CA TYR A 55 6.39 12.02 43.05
C TYR A 55 6.91 12.75 41.81
N PHE A 56 6.01 13.18 40.92
CA PHE A 56 6.39 14.00 39.77
C PHE A 56 7.07 15.31 40.20
N TYR A 57 6.58 15.97 41.25
CA TYR A 57 7.18 17.22 41.74
C TYR A 57 8.45 17.04 42.57
N THR A 58 8.73 15.81 43.03
CA THR A 58 9.97 15.45 43.71
C THR A 58 10.96 14.69 42.82
N ASP A 59 10.68 14.63 41.50
CA ASP A 59 11.52 14.06 40.45
C ASP A 59 11.72 12.53 40.52
N GLU A 60 10.85 11.80 41.24
CA GLU A 60 10.84 10.33 41.22
C GLU A 60 9.88 9.78 40.14
N LEU A 61 10.24 10.01 38.87
CA LEU A 61 9.39 9.76 37.71
C LEU A 61 8.96 8.28 37.54
N GLU A 62 9.82 7.32 37.86
CA GLU A 62 9.48 5.89 37.77
C GLU A 62 8.37 5.51 38.77
N LEU A 63 8.45 6.02 40.00
CA LEU A 63 7.43 5.81 41.03
C LEU A 63 6.11 6.51 40.66
N ALA A 64 6.20 7.70 40.06
CA ALA A 64 5.04 8.40 39.54
C ALA A 64 4.33 7.61 38.43
N LEU A 65 5.08 7.00 37.52
CA LEU A 65 4.56 6.17 36.44
C LEU A 65 3.90 4.89 36.98
N GLU A 66 4.52 4.23 37.97
CA GLU A 66 3.97 3.05 38.64
C GLU A 66 2.61 3.36 39.30
N ASP A 67 2.54 4.45 40.06
CA ASP A 67 1.31 4.88 40.72
C ASP A 67 0.22 5.28 39.72
N CYS A 68 0.58 5.94 38.62
CA CYS A 68 -0.35 6.24 37.53
C CYS A 68 -0.92 4.96 36.90
N ASN A 69 -0.08 3.97 36.62
CA ASN A 69 -0.52 2.67 36.11
C ASN A 69 -1.44 1.95 37.12
N LYS A 70 -1.11 2.01 38.41
CA LYS A 70 -1.94 1.41 39.47
C LYS A 70 -3.30 2.10 39.60
N ALA A 71 -3.35 3.43 39.50
CA ALA A 71 -4.60 4.18 39.47
C ALA A 71 -5.49 3.78 38.27
N LEU A 72 -4.89 3.60 37.09
CA LEU A 72 -5.59 3.18 35.87
C LEU A 72 -6.00 1.70 35.89
N GLN A 73 -5.26 0.84 36.61
CA GLN A 73 -5.68 -0.54 36.85
C GLN A 73 -6.99 -0.59 37.65
N LEU A 74 -7.15 0.30 38.63
CA LEU A 74 -8.35 0.40 39.47
C LEU A 74 -9.49 1.17 38.80
N ASN A 75 -9.17 2.18 37.98
CA ASN A 75 -10.15 2.95 37.21
C ASN A 75 -9.58 3.30 35.82
N PRO A 76 -9.84 2.48 34.79
CA PRO A 76 -9.27 2.67 33.44
C PRO A 76 -9.65 3.98 32.76
N ASN A 77 -10.79 4.58 33.14
CA ASN A 77 -11.31 5.81 32.55
C ASN A 77 -10.96 7.06 33.38
N TYR A 78 -10.00 6.96 34.30
CA TYR A 78 -9.65 8.08 35.17
C TYR A 78 -8.81 9.13 34.44
N ILE A 79 -9.48 10.10 33.83
CA ILE A 79 -8.88 11.14 32.96
C ILE A 79 -7.67 11.84 33.62
N LYS A 80 -7.72 12.15 34.92
CA LYS A 80 -6.60 12.78 35.63
C LYS A 80 -5.36 11.88 35.69
N ALA A 81 -5.54 10.58 35.95
CA ALA A 81 -4.45 9.62 35.96
C ALA A 81 -3.87 9.39 34.56
N ILE A 82 -4.70 9.38 33.51
CA ILE A 82 -4.24 9.33 32.11
C ILE A 82 -3.40 10.58 31.78
N THR A 83 -3.88 11.77 32.17
CA THR A 83 -3.20 13.04 31.91
C THR A 83 -1.87 13.13 32.66
N ASN A 84 -1.84 12.76 33.94
CA ASN A 84 -0.61 12.73 34.75
C ASN A 84 0.38 11.70 34.21
N LYS A 85 -0.08 10.51 33.78
CA LYS A 85 0.77 9.51 33.12
C LYS A 85 1.42 10.06 31.87
N ALA A 86 0.66 10.75 31.01
CA ALA A 86 1.20 11.36 29.81
C ALA A 86 2.25 12.43 30.12
N GLN A 87 2.07 13.20 31.20
CA GLN A 87 3.04 14.20 31.63
C GLN A 87 4.33 13.56 32.17
N VAL A 88 4.23 12.50 32.98
CA VAL A 88 5.39 11.71 33.44
C VAL A 88 6.15 11.12 32.24
N LEU A 89 5.46 10.47 31.30
CA LEU A 89 6.08 9.90 30.10
C LEU A 89 6.79 10.95 29.24
N TYR A 90 6.22 12.14 29.13
CA TYR A 90 6.83 13.25 28.42
C TYR A 90 8.12 13.73 29.07
N GLU A 91 8.15 13.94 30.40
CA GLU A 91 9.38 14.32 31.12
C GLU A 91 10.46 13.22 31.06
N MET A 92 10.06 11.95 31.02
CA MET A 92 10.97 10.82 30.79
C MET A 92 11.46 10.70 29.33
N GLY A 93 11.00 11.56 28.41
CA GLY A 93 11.42 11.59 27.01
C GLY A 93 10.60 10.72 26.05
N TYR A 94 9.54 10.06 26.50
CA TYR A 94 8.69 9.16 25.71
C TYR A 94 7.50 9.91 25.08
N LEU A 95 7.79 10.87 24.19
CA LEU A 95 6.78 11.75 23.58
C LEU A 95 5.63 11.01 22.87
N GLN A 96 5.94 9.95 22.12
CA GLN A 96 4.92 9.20 21.37
C GLN A 96 3.95 8.47 22.30
N GLN A 97 4.47 7.82 23.34
CA GLN A 97 3.65 7.15 24.36
C GLN A 97 2.79 8.15 25.15
N ALA A 98 3.28 9.37 25.37
CA ALA A 98 2.50 10.43 25.99
C ALA A 98 1.30 10.86 25.12
N ILE A 99 1.48 10.96 23.79
CA ILE A 99 0.40 11.28 22.85
C ILE A 99 -0.65 10.17 22.83
N GLU A 100 -0.23 8.91 22.70
CA GLU A 100 -1.12 7.75 22.70
C GLU A 100 -1.93 7.67 23.99
N CYS A 101 -1.29 7.93 25.13
CA CYS A 101 -1.94 7.98 26.42
C CYS A 101 -3.07 9.02 26.43
N LEU A 102 -2.83 10.24 25.94
CA LEU A 102 -3.86 11.28 25.85
C LEU A 102 -4.96 10.94 24.82
N GLN A 103 -4.62 10.33 23.68
CA GLN A 103 -5.60 9.94 22.65
C GLN A 103 -6.60 8.87 23.12
N SER A 104 -6.26 8.10 24.15
CA SER A 104 -7.18 7.13 24.76
C SER A 104 -8.37 7.78 25.49
N ILE A 105 -8.36 9.10 25.69
CA ILE A 105 -9.41 9.83 26.41
C ILE A 105 -10.60 10.12 25.47
N ASN A 106 -11.74 9.48 25.71
CA ASN A 106 -12.94 9.69 24.90
C ASN A 106 -13.57 11.10 25.06
N ASN A 107 -13.52 11.68 26.26
CA ASN A 107 -14.10 12.99 26.59
C ASN A 107 -13.03 13.88 27.23
N HIS A 108 -12.26 14.59 26.41
CA HIS A 108 -11.15 15.41 26.89
C HIS A 108 -11.60 16.54 27.82
N THR A 109 -10.84 16.75 28.90
CA THR A 109 -10.85 18.03 29.63
C THR A 109 -10.09 19.09 28.82
N PRO A 110 -10.36 20.39 28.99
CA PRO A 110 -9.60 21.45 28.32
C PRO A 110 -8.08 21.30 28.51
N GLU A 111 -7.65 20.94 29.72
CA GLU A 111 -6.25 20.70 30.07
C GLU A 111 -5.65 19.55 29.24
N SER A 112 -6.32 18.39 29.18
CA SER A 112 -5.85 17.24 28.41
C SER A 112 -5.81 17.50 26.90
N GLN A 113 -6.77 18.30 26.38
CA GLN A 113 -6.80 18.68 24.97
C GLN A 113 -5.67 19.65 24.61
N ILE A 114 -5.40 20.64 25.48
CA ILE A 114 -4.28 21.57 25.30
C ILE A 114 -2.97 20.79 25.30
N LEU A 115 -2.79 19.87 26.25
CA LEU A 115 -1.58 19.06 26.35
C LEU A 115 -1.40 18.15 25.13
N LEU A 116 -2.48 17.51 24.66
CA LEU A 116 -2.46 16.69 23.44
C LEU A 116 -2.04 17.52 22.23
N ASN A 117 -2.65 18.70 22.05
CA ASN A 117 -2.31 19.60 20.95
C ASN A 117 -0.86 20.08 21.04
N GLN A 118 -0.35 20.37 22.24
CA GLN A 118 1.03 20.77 22.48
C GLN A 118 2.01 19.66 22.11
N TYR A 119 1.79 18.44 22.60
CA TYR A 119 2.65 17.29 22.33
C TYR A 119 2.60 16.87 20.86
N GLN A 120 1.42 16.91 20.23
CA GLN A 120 1.30 16.70 18.78
C GLN A 120 2.04 17.78 17.99
N SER A 121 1.92 19.05 18.37
CA SER A 121 2.64 20.16 17.73
C SER A 121 4.16 20.04 17.91
N GLN A 122 4.62 19.55 19.05
CA GLN A 122 6.03 19.30 19.33
C GLN A 122 6.56 18.08 18.58
N SER A 123 5.76 17.02 18.48
CA SER A 123 6.04 15.87 17.62
C SER A 123 6.17 16.31 16.16
N LEU A 124 5.23 17.12 15.64
CA LEU A 124 5.28 17.72 14.31
C LEU A 124 6.51 18.63 14.09
N LYS A 125 6.92 19.40 15.09
CA LYS A 125 8.15 20.23 15.03
C LYS A 125 9.43 19.39 15.07
N ASN A 126 9.41 18.26 15.78
CA ASN A 126 10.53 17.32 15.80
C ASN A 126 10.61 16.48 14.50
N ILE A 127 9.46 16.28 13.84
CA ILE A 127 9.29 15.58 12.54
C ILE A 127 9.74 16.44 11.34
N LEU A 128 9.56 17.76 11.41
CA LEU A 128 9.98 18.67 10.34
C LEU A 128 11.45 19.07 10.53
N ASP A 129 12.36 18.35 9.87
CA ASP A 129 13.72 18.84 9.57
C ASP A 129 13.62 20.32 9.13
N GLN A 130 14.33 21.23 9.79
CA GLN A 130 14.40 22.64 9.36
C GLN A 130 14.79 22.73 7.88
N GLY A 131 15.58 21.78 7.39
CA GLY A 131 15.89 21.61 5.98
C GLY A 131 14.66 21.34 5.11
N GLU A 132 13.71 20.50 5.53
CA GLU A 132 12.50 20.19 4.74
C GLU A 132 11.60 21.41 4.60
N LEU A 133 11.41 22.17 5.68
CA LEU A 133 10.63 23.40 5.64
C LEU A 133 11.26 24.44 4.71
N GLU A 134 12.59 24.56 4.73
CA GLU A 134 13.31 25.48 3.84
C GLU A 134 13.27 25.01 2.39
N ARG A 135 13.39 23.71 2.11
CA ARG A 135 13.20 23.13 0.77
C ARG A 135 11.79 23.38 0.24
N GLN A 136 10.77 23.21 1.08
CA GLN A 136 9.37 23.50 0.73
C GLN A 136 9.19 24.97 0.37
N LYS A 137 9.72 25.88 1.20
CA LYS A 137 9.65 27.33 0.95
C LYS A 137 10.33 27.69 -0.38
N THR A 138 11.54 27.16 -0.60
CA THR A 138 12.33 27.37 -1.81
C THR A 138 11.58 26.91 -3.06
N LEU A 139 10.95 25.73 -3.04
CA LEU A 139 10.10 25.24 -4.13
C LEU A 139 8.95 26.21 -4.43
N LEU A 140 8.19 26.60 -3.41
CA LEU A 140 6.99 27.42 -3.58
C LEU A 140 7.34 28.83 -4.07
N GLU A 141 8.47 29.39 -3.66
CA GLU A 141 8.97 30.68 -4.16
C GLU A 141 9.40 30.59 -5.63
N TRP A 142 10.17 29.57 -5.99
CA TRP A 142 10.57 29.31 -7.38
C TRP A 142 9.36 29.14 -8.31
N LEU A 143 8.35 28.37 -7.89
CA LEU A 143 7.11 28.22 -8.66
C LEU A 143 6.33 29.53 -8.82
N LYS A 144 6.23 30.36 -7.76
CA LYS A 144 5.59 31.69 -7.85
C LYS A 144 6.32 32.61 -8.81
N GLN A 145 7.65 32.65 -8.75
CA GLN A 145 8.48 33.41 -9.70
C GLN A 145 8.23 32.93 -11.14
N GLY A 146 8.01 31.63 -11.31
CA GLY A 146 7.59 31.00 -12.55
C GLY A 146 6.21 31.36 -13.06
N LYS A 147 5.39 32.09 -12.29
CA LYS A 147 3.96 32.37 -12.55
C LYS A 147 3.04 31.15 -12.38
N ALA A 148 3.45 30.14 -11.60
CA ALA A 148 2.53 29.08 -11.18
C ALA A 148 1.46 29.62 -10.21
N LEU A 149 0.28 29.03 -10.23
CA LEU A 149 -0.85 29.41 -9.37
C LEU A 149 -1.27 28.23 -8.50
N PHE A 150 -1.35 28.45 -7.19
CA PHE A 150 -1.80 27.45 -6.21
C PHE A 150 -2.43 28.13 -4.99
N PRO A 151 -3.47 28.97 -5.18
CA PRO A 151 -3.93 29.90 -4.17
C PRO A 151 -4.53 29.23 -2.93
N LYS A 152 -5.16 28.07 -3.10
CA LYS A 152 -5.97 27.42 -2.06
C LYS A 152 -5.33 26.17 -1.45
N ILE A 153 -4.09 25.85 -1.78
CA ILE A 153 -3.45 24.60 -1.35
C ILE A 153 -2.13 24.85 -0.61
N LYS A 154 -1.81 23.98 0.36
CA LYS A 154 -0.52 23.91 1.08
C LYS A 154 0.02 22.49 1.03
N ILE A 155 1.35 22.34 1.08
CA ILE A 155 1.96 21.05 1.41
C ILE A 155 1.89 20.90 2.94
N GLU A 156 1.46 19.73 3.39
CA GLU A 156 1.38 19.32 4.79
C GLU A 156 2.25 18.07 5.00
N CYS A 157 3.09 18.08 6.02
CA CYS A 157 3.87 16.90 6.43
C CYS A 157 3.20 16.27 7.65
N TYR A 158 3.01 14.95 7.58
CA TYR A 158 2.36 14.16 8.63
C TYR A 158 3.40 13.32 9.39
N THR A 159 4.44 12.87 8.69
CA THR A 159 5.63 12.21 9.23
C THR A 159 6.84 12.64 8.40
N ASP A 160 8.06 12.25 8.82
CA ASP A 160 9.32 12.52 8.11
C ASP A 160 9.30 11.97 6.67
N THR A 161 8.46 10.96 6.42
CA THR A 161 8.39 10.21 5.15
C THR A 161 7.05 10.36 4.44
N TYR A 162 6.04 10.95 5.09
CA TYR A 162 4.70 11.10 4.54
C TYR A 162 4.24 12.55 4.56
N ARG A 163 4.02 13.07 3.36
CA ARG A 163 3.47 14.41 3.11
C ARG A 163 2.35 14.34 2.09
N GLY A 164 1.56 15.39 2.02
CA GLY A 164 0.54 15.55 1.00
C GLY A 164 0.15 17.01 0.80
N VAL A 165 -0.94 17.23 0.07
CA VAL A 165 -1.44 18.56 -0.26
C VAL A 165 -2.81 18.77 0.37
N ASN A 166 -2.97 19.83 1.16
CA ASN A 166 -4.21 20.12 1.87
C ASN A 166 -4.82 21.45 1.42
N ALA A 167 -6.14 21.53 1.52
CA ALA A 167 -6.90 22.75 1.30
C ALA A 167 -6.60 23.78 2.42
N LYS A 168 -6.09 24.97 2.05
CA LYS A 168 -5.90 26.12 2.96
C LYS A 168 -7.23 26.76 3.37
N GLN A 169 -8.23 26.65 2.50
CA GLN A 169 -9.58 27.16 2.65
C GLN A 169 -10.53 26.27 1.83
N THR A 170 -11.84 26.37 2.05
CA THR A 170 -12.82 25.61 1.27
C THR A 170 -12.70 25.89 -0.23
N ILE A 171 -12.74 24.82 -1.02
CA ILE A 171 -12.61 24.81 -2.48
C ILE A 171 -13.89 24.25 -3.07
N ASN A 172 -14.50 24.96 -4.02
CA ASN A 172 -15.72 24.50 -4.68
C ASN A 172 -15.40 23.47 -5.76
N ALA A 173 -16.40 22.72 -6.23
CA ALA A 173 -16.24 21.84 -7.39
C ALA A 173 -15.90 22.65 -8.66
N LYS A 174 -15.12 22.06 -9.56
CA LYS A 174 -14.64 22.65 -10.83
C LYS A 174 -13.81 23.92 -10.65
N GLU A 175 -13.18 24.05 -9.49
CA GLU A 175 -12.30 25.19 -9.22
C GLU A 175 -10.84 24.83 -9.54
N LEU A 176 -10.13 25.75 -10.21
CA LEU A 176 -8.70 25.63 -10.47
C LEU A 176 -7.90 25.73 -9.17
N ILE A 177 -7.22 24.65 -8.81
CA ILE A 177 -6.39 24.59 -7.58
C ILE A 177 -4.90 24.67 -7.87
N LEU A 178 -4.47 24.28 -9.06
CA LEU A 178 -3.08 24.29 -9.47
C LEU A 178 -2.94 24.65 -10.95
N PHE A 179 -2.03 25.55 -11.26
CA PHE A 179 -1.50 25.79 -12.60
C PHE A 179 0.02 25.78 -12.54
N ILE A 180 0.66 24.93 -13.34
CA ILE A 180 2.12 24.89 -13.53
C ILE A 180 2.43 25.23 -14.99
N PRO A 181 3.17 26.31 -15.27
CA PRO A 181 3.53 26.67 -16.64
C PRO A 181 4.49 25.65 -17.25
N LYS A 182 4.45 25.47 -18.58
CA LYS A 182 5.33 24.53 -19.30
C LYS A 182 6.81 24.73 -18.98
N SER A 183 7.23 25.98 -18.74
CA SER A 183 8.62 26.31 -18.39
C SER A 183 9.09 25.72 -17.06
N HIS A 184 8.17 25.28 -16.19
CA HIS A 184 8.44 24.66 -14.89
C HIS A 184 8.00 23.20 -14.84
N MET A 185 7.88 22.55 -16.00
CA MET A 185 7.68 21.10 -16.13
C MET A 185 8.91 20.46 -16.75
N ILE A 186 9.21 19.21 -16.41
CA ILE A 186 10.27 18.43 -17.10
C ILE A 186 9.60 17.44 -18.05
N THR A 187 9.48 17.79 -19.33
CA THR A 187 8.89 16.92 -20.36
C THR A 187 9.89 15.93 -20.94
N LEU A 188 9.38 14.80 -21.44
CA LEU A 188 10.18 13.76 -22.07
C LEU A 188 10.98 14.25 -23.29
N GLU A 189 10.49 15.24 -24.03
CA GLU A 189 11.21 15.82 -25.17
C GLU A 189 12.47 16.55 -24.71
N MET A 190 12.38 17.32 -23.62
CA MET A 190 13.55 18.02 -23.07
C MET A 190 14.61 17.04 -22.61
N THR A 191 14.22 15.90 -22.06
CA THR A 191 15.18 14.89 -21.58
C THR A 191 15.85 14.15 -22.72
N LYS A 192 15.20 14.00 -23.89
CA LYS A 192 15.79 13.41 -25.09
C LYS A 192 16.89 14.27 -25.72
N GLU A 193 16.93 15.57 -25.42
CA GLU A 193 17.90 16.49 -26.01
C GLU A 193 19.29 16.47 -25.36
N ILE A 194 19.42 15.87 -24.17
CA ILE A 194 20.70 15.80 -23.46
C ILE A 194 21.67 14.82 -24.14
N PRO A 195 23.00 15.02 -24.04
CA PRO A 195 23.99 14.20 -24.75
C PRO A 195 23.86 12.69 -24.52
N VAL A 196 23.63 12.28 -23.26
CA VAL A 196 23.44 10.87 -22.90
C VAL A 196 22.21 10.27 -23.60
N ALA A 197 21.08 10.99 -23.60
CA ALA A 197 19.86 10.51 -24.25
C ALA A 197 19.99 10.42 -25.77
N LYS A 198 20.70 11.37 -26.40
CA LYS A 198 20.99 11.32 -27.84
C LYS A 198 21.78 10.07 -28.21
N LYS A 199 22.75 9.67 -27.38
CA LYS A 199 23.48 8.41 -27.55
C LYS A 199 22.55 7.20 -27.39
N MET A 200 21.70 7.16 -26.35
CA MET A 200 20.73 6.08 -26.16
C MET A 200 19.81 5.89 -27.39
N ILE A 201 19.37 6.99 -28.01
CA ILE A 201 18.55 6.98 -29.24
C ILE A 201 19.37 6.50 -30.44
N GLN A 202 20.58 7.05 -30.62
CA GLN A 202 21.47 6.70 -31.74
C GLN A 202 21.78 5.21 -31.78
N PHE A 203 22.05 4.61 -30.62
CA PHE A 203 22.36 3.18 -30.49
C PHE A 203 21.12 2.28 -30.32
N ARG A 204 19.90 2.86 -30.32
CA ARG A 204 18.63 2.14 -30.24
C ARG A 204 18.57 1.14 -29.07
N LEU A 205 18.91 1.60 -27.87
CA LEU A 205 18.92 0.74 -26.69
C LEU A 205 17.53 0.13 -26.44
N ASP A 206 17.52 -1.19 -26.20
CA ASP A 206 16.35 -1.93 -25.76
C ASP A 206 16.24 -1.88 -24.23
N LEU A 207 15.46 -0.92 -23.76
CA LEU A 207 15.33 -0.55 -22.35
C LEU A 207 13.96 -0.98 -21.81
N LEU A 208 13.90 -1.43 -20.57
CA LEU A 208 12.65 -1.89 -19.91
C LEU A 208 11.52 -0.85 -20.00
N SER A 209 11.86 0.43 -19.81
CA SER A 209 10.95 1.55 -20.05
C SER A 209 11.78 2.72 -20.57
N PRO A 210 11.79 2.95 -21.90
CA PRO A 210 12.61 4.01 -22.49
C PRO A 210 12.26 5.39 -21.91
N LYS A 211 10.97 5.70 -21.74
CA LYS A 211 10.53 6.97 -21.18
C LYS A 211 11.05 7.23 -19.77
N HIS A 212 11.00 6.22 -18.90
CA HIS A 212 11.54 6.35 -17.55
C HIS A 212 13.07 6.49 -17.61
N SER A 213 13.76 5.83 -18.53
CA SER A 213 15.24 5.91 -18.63
C SER A 213 15.70 7.30 -19.07
N PHE A 214 15.02 7.91 -20.04
CA PHE A 214 15.29 9.29 -20.46
C PHE A 214 15.06 10.29 -19.31
N LEU A 215 13.95 10.14 -18.59
CA LEU A 215 13.65 10.98 -17.43
C LEU A 215 14.67 10.80 -16.29
N SER A 216 15.05 9.56 -15.96
CA SER A 216 16.01 9.26 -14.90
C SER A 216 17.43 9.75 -15.21
N THR A 217 17.89 9.61 -16.45
CA THR A 217 19.20 10.11 -16.87
C THR A 217 19.27 11.63 -16.80
N PHE A 218 18.18 12.33 -17.15
CA PHE A 218 18.05 13.77 -16.97
C PHE A 218 18.06 14.18 -15.49
N LEU A 219 17.24 13.52 -14.65
CA LEU A 219 17.16 13.83 -13.22
C LEU A 219 18.52 13.73 -12.53
N LEU A 220 19.30 12.67 -12.80
CA LEU A 220 20.61 12.51 -12.19
C LEU A 220 21.60 13.61 -12.60
N GLN A 221 21.63 13.97 -13.88
CA GLN A 221 22.51 15.04 -14.35
C GLN A 221 22.13 16.39 -13.73
N GLU A 222 20.85 16.71 -13.65
CA GLU A 222 20.39 17.96 -13.06
C GLU A 222 20.51 17.97 -11.52
N LYS A 223 20.36 16.82 -10.84
CA LYS A 223 20.54 16.69 -9.38
C LYS A 223 21.94 17.11 -8.94
N TYR A 224 22.96 16.73 -9.71
CA TYR A 224 24.37 17.02 -9.42
C TYR A 224 24.90 18.28 -10.10
N ARG A 225 24.06 19.00 -10.85
CA ARG A 225 24.44 20.25 -11.50
C ARG A 225 24.33 21.41 -10.50
N PRO A 226 25.43 22.13 -10.18
CA PRO A 226 25.42 23.14 -9.11
C PRO A 226 24.37 24.24 -9.27
N ASN A 227 24.16 24.70 -10.50
CA ASN A 227 23.22 25.78 -10.85
C ASN A 227 22.04 25.26 -11.69
N SER A 228 21.51 24.07 -11.36
CA SER A 228 20.32 23.56 -12.05
C SER A 228 19.13 24.50 -11.84
N PHE A 229 18.45 24.86 -12.94
CA PHE A 229 17.16 25.56 -12.87
C PHE A 229 16.12 24.75 -12.09
N TRP A 230 16.24 23.42 -12.11
CA TRP A 230 15.33 22.47 -11.46
C TRP A 230 15.67 22.18 -10.01
N LYS A 231 16.75 22.77 -9.47
CA LYS A 231 17.24 22.49 -8.11
C LYS A 231 16.15 22.59 -7.02
N PRO A 232 15.27 23.62 -7.02
CA PRO A 232 14.19 23.70 -6.04
C PRO A 232 13.21 22.52 -6.07
N TYR A 233 12.95 21.96 -7.26
CA TYR A 233 12.13 20.77 -7.41
C TYR A 233 12.89 19.49 -7.03
N LEU A 234 14.15 19.37 -7.45
CA LEU A 234 14.96 18.18 -7.18
C LEU A 234 15.28 18.01 -5.70
N ASP A 235 15.43 19.11 -4.97
CA ASP A 235 15.73 19.08 -3.54
C ASP A 235 14.54 18.64 -2.71
N ILE A 236 13.32 19.05 -3.09
CA ILE A 236 12.12 18.65 -2.36
C ILE A 236 11.74 17.19 -2.63
N LEU A 237 12.23 16.54 -3.69
CA LEU A 237 11.91 15.12 -3.93
C LEU A 237 12.39 14.23 -2.75
N PRO A 238 11.72 13.09 -2.49
CA PRO A 238 12.19 12.15 -1.47
C PRO A 238 13.66 11.77 -1.73
N GLN A 239 14.51 11.89 -0.71
CA GLN A 239 15.94 11.58 -0.84
C GLN A 239 16.19 10.07 -0.90
N SER A 240 15.27 9.26 -0.38
CA SER A 240 15.28 7.81 -0.46
C SER A 240 13.86 7.26 -0.60
N TYR A 241 13.75 5.97 -0.91
CA TYR A 241 12.50 5.25 -1.11
C TYR A 241 12.47 3.94 -0.30
N PRO A 242 12.54 3.99 1.04
CA PRO A 242 12.69 2.80 1.87
C PRO A 242 11.50 1.82 1.75
N SER A 243 10.33 2.32 1.35
CA SER A 243 9.13 1.51 1.15
C SER A 243 9.02 0.84 -0.23
N PHE A 244 9.98 1.10 -1.13
CA PHE A 244 10.01 0.47 -2.44
C PHE A 244 10.77 -0.85 -2.35
N PRO A 245 10.15 -1.99 -2.74
CA PRO A 245 10.75 -3.31 -2.52
C PRO A 245 12.11 -3.56 -3.15
N ILE A 246 12.48 -2.80 -4.19
CA ILE A 246 13.81 -2.91 -4.80
C ILE A 246 14.95 -2.44 -3.87
N PHE A 247 14.62 -1.74 -2.77
CA PHE A 247 15.56 -1.28 -1.75
C PHE A 247 15.43 -2.03 -0.42
N TYR A 248 14.58 -3.05 -0.36
CA TYR A 248 14.38 -3.85 0.84
C TYR A 248 15.65 -4.60 1.24
N ASN A 249 15.88 -4.70 2.55
CA ASN A 249 16.91 -5.56 3.10
C ASN A 249 16.38 -7.02 3.21
N ASN A 250 17.23 -7.95 3.63
CA ASN A 250 16.83 -9.35 3.75
C ASN A 250 15.69 -9.57 4.76
N ASN A 251 15.63 -8.81 5.85
CA ASN A 251 14.57 -8.94 6.84
C ASN A 251 13.21 -8.54 6.24
N ASP A 252 13.15 -7.44 5.49
CA ASP A 252 11.93 -7.02 4.78
C ASP A 252 11.48 -8.08 3.75
N LEU A 253 12.44 -8.69 3.03
CA LEU A 253 12.15 -9.71 2.01
C LEU A 253 11.67 -11.04 2.60
N GLU A 254 12.07 -11.40 3.82
CA GLU A 254 11.59 -12.61 4.49
C GLU A 254 10.07 -12.60 4.71
N TRP A 255 9.46 -11.41 4.89
CA TRP A 255 8.00 -11.29 5.00
C TRP A 255 7.24 -11.70 3.73
N LEU A 256 7.92 -11.74 2.59
CA LEU A 256 7.36 -12.12 1.29
C LEU A 256 7.69 -13.57 0.92
N LYS A 257 8.28 -14.36 1.82
CA LYS A 257 8.61 -15.77 1.55
C LYS A 257 7.36 -16.55 1.14
N GLY A 258 7.47 -17.24 -0.01
CA GLY A 258 6.36 -17.96 -0.64
C GLY A 258 5.58 -17.14 -1.67
N SER A 259 5.65 -15.81 -1.60
CA SER A 259 4.97 -14.93 -2.56
C SER A 259 5.68 -14.94 -3.92
N PRO A 260 4.93 -15.02 -5.05
CA PRO A 260 5.49 -14.82 -6.39
C PRO A 260 6.03 -13.39 -6.59
N PHE A 261 5.68 -12.44 -5.71
CA PHE A 261 6.18 -11.07 -5.75
C PHE A 261 7.70 -10.97 -5.57
N LEU A 262 8.33 -11.87 -4.80
CA LEU A 262 9.80 -11.91 -4.67
C LEU A 262 10.50 -12.01 -6.02
N LYS A 263 9.96 -12.85 -6.93
CA LYS A 263 10.48 -12.96 -8.29
C LYS A 263 10.32 -11.65 -9.05
N GLN A 264 9.17 -10.98 -8.93
CA GLN A 264 8.92 -9.69 -9.58
C GLN A 264 9.93 -8.60 -9.14
N ILE A 265 10.29 -8.56 -7.86
CA ILE A 265 11.31 -7.64 -7.34
C ILE A 265 12.68 -7.94 -7.96
N LYS A 266 13.07 -9.22 -7.99
CA LYS A 266 14.35 -9.68 -8.55
C LYS A 266 14.44 -9.41 -10.05
N ASP A 267 13.40 -9.73 -10.80
CA ASP A 267 13.32 -9.50 -12.24
C ASP A 267 13.44 -7.99 -12.52
N LYS A 268 12.71 -7.16 -11.77
CA LYS A 268 12.80 -5.69 -11.86
C LYS A 268 14.23 -5.19 -11.62
N LEU A 269 14.91 -5.67 -10.57
CA LEU A 269 16.30 -5.28 -10.28
C LEU A 269 17.26 -5.70 -11.40
N THR A 270 17.06 -6.90 -11.95
CA THR A 270 17.85 -7.43 -13.06
C THR A 270 17.70 -6.55 -14.31
N ASP A 271 16.46 -6.21 -14.66
CA ASP A 271 16.16 -5.34 -15.80
C ASP A 271 16.71 -3.92 -15.61
N LEU A 272 16.58 -3.34 -14.40
CA LEU A 272 17.15 -2.03 -14.10
C LEU A 272 18.68 -2.05 -14.20
N LYS A 273 19.33 -3.15 -13.77
CA LYS A 273 20.77 -3.29 -13.87
C LYS A 273 21.22 -3.41 -15.33
N LYS A 274 20.48 -4.14 -16.15
CA LYS A 274 20.68 -4.20 -17.60
C LYS A 274 20.56 -2.81 -18.22
N ASP A 275 19.46 -2.10 -18.00
CA ASP A 275 19.24 -0.72 -18.49
C ASP A 275 20.43 0.18 -18.13
N TYR A 276 20.87 0.16 -16.87
CA TYR A 276 22.00 0.97 -16.40
C TYR A 276 23.31 0.63 -17.13
N ASN A 277 23.62 -0.66 -17.27
CA ASN A 277 24.83 -1.13 -17.94
C ASN A 277 24.83 -0.76 -19.44
N ASP A 278 23.69 -0.91 -20.11
CA ASP A 278 23.52 -0.57 -21.52
C ASP A 278 23.70 0.94 -21.76
N ILE A 279 23.14 1.78 -20.88
CA ILE A 279 23.36 3.24 -20.91
C ILE A 279 24.84 3.56 -20.71
N CYS A 280 25.50 2.95 -19.73
CA CYS A 280 26.93 3.17 -19.45
C CYS A 280 27.84 2.68 -20.58
N ALA A 281 27.40 1.71 -21.39
CA ALA A 281 28.15 1.21 -22.53
C ALA A 281 28.19 2.24 -23.67
N VAL A 282 27.06 2.90 -23.96
CA VAL A 282 26.97 3.90 -25.04
C VAL A 282 27.36 5.30 -24.59
N ALA A 283 27.23 5.61 -23.30
CA ALA A 283 27.61 6.87 -22.68
C ALA A 283 28.49 6.62 -21.44
N PRO A 284 29.79 6.34 -21.61
CA PRO A 284 30.71 6.02 -20.50
C PRO A 284 30.78 7.09 -19.41
N GLU A 285 30.54 8.36 -19.74
CA GLU A 285 30.44 9.47 -18.79
C GLU A 285 29.31 9.30 -17.76
N PHE A 286 28.30 8.46 -18.04
CA PHE A 286 27.20 8.19 -17.13
C PHE A 286 27.62 7.30 -15.94
N LYS A 287 28.77 6.61 -16.03
CA LYS A 287 29.33 5.77 -14.95
C LYS A 287 29.71 6.56 -13.69
N GLN A 288 29.72 7.89 -13.76
CA GLN A 288 29.91 8.74 -12.58
C GLN A 288 28.77 8.62 -11.56
N TYR A 289 27.57 8.19 -11.99
CA TYR A 289 26.42 7.95 -11.11
C TYR A 289 26.36 6.47 -10.74
N LEU A 290 26.17 6.17 -9.46
CA LEU A 290 26.09 4.81 -8.95
C LEU A 290 24.75 4.16 -9.34
N PHE A 291 24.75 2.83 -9.42
CA PHE A 291 23.54 2.07 -9.78
C PHE A 291 22.36 2.34 -8.84
N HIS A 292 22.60 2.51 -7.53
CA HIS A 292 21.52 2.79 -6.58
C HIS A 292 20.90 4.18 -6.79
N GLU A 293 21.68 5.15 -7.26
CA GLU A 293 21.19 6.49 -7.62
C GLU A 293 20.36 6.45 -8.90
N PHE A 294 20.77 5.61 -9.86
CA PHE A 294 19.94 5.31 -11.03
C PHE A 294 18.61 4.64 -10.62
N CYS A 295 18.63 3.66 -9.70
CA CYS A 295 17.41 3.08 -9.16
C CYS A 295 16.52 4.14 -8.49
N TRP A 296 17.10 5.06 -7.70
CA TRP A 296 16.36 6.18 -7.11
C TRP A 296 15.67 7.00 -8.19
N ALA A 297 16.41 7.46 -9.21
CA ALA A 297 15.85 8.27 -10.30
C ALA A 297 14.81 7.51 -11.13
N ARG A 298 14.93 6.18 -11.23
CA ARG A 298 13.96 5.29 -11.88
C ARG A 298 12.66 5.21 -11.10
N MET A 299 12.74 5.09 -9.78
CA MET A 299 11.56 5.05 -8.92
C MET A 299 10.89 6.43 -8.81
N THR A 300 11.66 7.51 -8.83
CA THR A 300 11.13 8.88 -8.97
C THR A 300 10.31 9.01 -10.27
N ALA A 301 10.88 8.59 -11.41
CA ALA A 301 10.18 8.67 -12.70
C ALA A 301 8.94 7.80 -12.76
N SER A 302 8.96 6.57 -12.25
CA SER A 302 7.80 5.68 -12.31
C SER A 302 6.64 6.13 -11.43
N SER A 303 6.93 6.83 -10.33
CA SER A 303 5.91 7.19 -9.33
C SER A 303 5.30 8.58 -9.50
N ARG A 304 5.92 9.49 -10.27
CA ARG A 304 5.60 10.94 -10.24
C ARG A 304 5.28 11.59 -11.57
N ILE A 305 5.40 10.87 -12.69
CA ILE A 305 5.20 11.47 -14.01
C ILE A 305 3.72 11.46 -14.41
N PHE A 306 3.32 12.49 -15.14
CA PHE A 306 1.98 12.64 -15.71
C PHE A 306 2.02 12.41 -17.21
N GLY A 307 1.15 11.53 -17.70
CA GLY A 307 0.91 11.38 -19.13
C GLY A 307 0.00 12.50 -19.63
N ILE A 308 0.52 13.39 -20.48
CA ILE A 308 -0.18 14.60 -20.94
C ILE A 308 -0.20 14.68 -22.48
N ASN A 309 -1.01 15.60 -23.01
CA ASN A 309 -1.07 15.88 -24.42
C ASN A 309 -0.77 17.37 -24.65
N ILE A 310 0.24 17.67 -25.46
CA ILE A 310 0.65 19.03 -25.82
C ILE A 310 0.48 19.19 -27.33
N LYS A 311 -0.43 20.06 -27.78
CA LYS A 311 -0.71 20.28 -29.21
C LYS A 311 -0.98 18.99 -30.00
N GLY A 312 -1.71 18.06 -29.42
CA GLY A 312 -2.05 16.77 -30.05
C GLY A 312 -0.97 15.69 -29.90
N VAL A 313 0.21 16.01 -29.37
CA VAL A 313 1.30 15.04 -29.14
C VAL A 313 1.26 14.53 -27.71
N LYS A 314 1.11 13.20 -27.55
CA LYS A 314 1.21 12.53 -26.25
C LYS A 314 2.66 12.57 -25.75
N THR A 315 2.84 12.94 -24.50
CA THR A 315 4.13 12.95 -23.81
C THR A 315 3.96 12.63 -22.32
N ASP A 316 5.07 12.51 -21.61
CA ASP A 316 5.11 12.36 -20.16
C ASP A 316 5.93 13.51 -19.56
N ALA A 317 5.57 13.97 -18.37
CA ALA A 317 6.32 15.03 -17.70
C ALA A 317 6.31 14.89 -16.17
N PHE A 318 7.39 15.36 -15.53
CA PHE A 318 7.30 15.76 -14.13
C PHE A 318 6.60 17.10 -14.03
N VAL A 319 5.65 17.19 -13.12
CA VAL A 319 4.89 18.40 -12.84
C VAL A 319 5.06 18.71 -11.36
N PRO A 320 5.98 19.62 -11.00
CA PRO A 320 6.23 19.99 -9.61
C PRO A 320 4.94 20.43 -8.90
N LEU A 321 4.82 20.07 -7.61
CA LEU A 321 3.65 20.31 -6.75
C LEU A 321 2.40 19.46 -7.11
N ALA A 322 2.16 19.16 -8.39
CA ALA A 322 1.11 18.22 -8.79
C ALA A 322 1.43 16.79 -8.33
N ASP A 323 2.70 16.38 -8.42
CA ASP A 323 3.22 15.08 -7.99
C ASP A 323 3.29 14.89 -6.46
N MET A 324 2.71 15.82 -5.69
CA MET A 324 2.60 15.76 -4.23
C MET A 324 1.19 15.37 -3.76
N LEU A 325 0.21 15.31 -4.67
CA LEU A 325 -1.14 14.82 -4.35
C LEU A 325 -1.10 13.30 -4.19
N ASN A 326 -1.61 12.79 -3.07
CA ASN A 326 -1.61 11.36 -2.79
C ASN A 326 -2.76 10.61 -3.47
N HIS A 327 -2.61 9.29 -3.54
CA HIS A 327 -3.60 8.39 -4.12
C HIS A 327 -4.86 8.24 -3.26
N LYS A 328 -6.04 8.39 -3.88
CA LYS A 328 -7.31 7.86 -3.37
C LYS A 328 -8.27 7.56 -4.52
N ARG A 329 -9.18 6.60 -4.31
CA ARG A 329 -10.33 6.35 -5.19
C ARG A 329 -11.64 6.51 -4.39
N PRO A 330 -12.67 7.20 -4.93
CA PRO A 330 -12.63 8.00 -6.15
C PRO A 330 -11.66 9.19 -6.03
N LYS A 331 -11.19 9.70 -7.18
CA LYS A 331 -10.34 10.89 -7.22
C LYS A 331 -11.14 12.14 -6.88
N LEU A 332 -10.51 13.15 -6.28
CA LEU A 332 -11.12 14.45 -6.01
C LEU A 332 -10.77 15.49 -7.08
N THR A 333 -9.95 15.11 -8.05
CA THR A 333 -9.34 16.04 -9.00
C THR A 333 -9.32 15.51 -10.43
N SER A 334 -9.35 16.45 -11.37
CA SER A 334 -9.12 16.23 -12.79
C SER A 334 -8.04 17.18 -13.27
N TRP A 335 -7.20 16.70 -14.18
CA TRP A 335 -6.05 17.44 -14.65
C TRP A 335 -5.79 17.22 -16.13
N CYS A 336 -5.17 18.21 -16.76
CA CYS A 336 -4.73 18.14 -18.15
C CYS A 336 -3.63 19.17 -18.42
N TYR A 337 -3.05 19.11 -19.61
CA TYR A 337 -2.28 20.23 -20.15
C TYR A 337 -3.20 21.12 -20.98
N SER A 338 -3.23 22.41 -20.66
CA SER A 338 -3.98 23.41 -21.40
C SER A 338 -3.06 24.10 -22.41
N ASP A 339 -3.30 23.85 -23.70
CA ASP A 339 -2.60 24.57 -24.77
C ASP A 339 -2.93 26.07 -24.77
N GLU A 340 -4.14 26.47 -24.38
CA GLU A 340 -4.52 27.88 -24.26
C GLU A 340 -3.68 28.58 -23.17
N LYS A 341 -3.59 27.98 -21.98
CA LYS A 341 -2.83 28.53 -20.84
C LYS A 341 -1.33 28.21 -20.89
N GLN A 342 -0.89 27.39 -21.86
CA GLN A 342 0.48 26.89 -22.01
C GLN A 342 1.04 26.25 -20.71
N GLY A 343 0.22 25.44 -20.03
CA GLY A 343 0.62 24.80 -18.77
C GLY A 343 -0.31 23.69 -18.30
N PHE A 344 0.15 22.96 -17.29
CA PHE A 344 -0.61 21.93 -16.62
C PHE A 344 -1.60 22.55 -15.63
N ILE A 345 -2.82 22.02 -15.58
CA ILE A 345 -3.86 22.47 -14.66
C ILE A 345 -4.42 21.30 -13.85
N ILE A 346 -4.78 21.56 -12.60
CA ILE A 346 -5.62 20.69 -11.77
C ILE A 346 -6.85 21.46 -11.32
N GLU A 347 -8.00 20.84 -11.51
CA GLU A 347 -9.31 21.30 -11.03
C GLU A 347 -9.91 20.25 -10.08
N THR A 348 -10.73 20.70 -9.14
CA THR A 348 -11.49 19.81 -8.27
C THR A 348 -12.71 19.23 -8.99
N ASP A 349 -13.05 17.97 -8.68
CA ASP A 349 -14.28 17.36 -9.14
C ASP A 349 -15.44 17.57 -8.14
N GLU A 350 -15.11 17.76 -6.86
CA GLU A 350 -16.07 17.92 -5.76
C GLU A 350 -15.65 19.06 -4.82
N LYS A 351 -16.53 19.42 -3.87
CA LYS A 351 -16.22 20.39 -2.82
C LYS A 351 -15.21 19.78 -1.84
N ILE A 352 -14.18 20.54 -1.47
CA ILE A 352 -13.18 20.14 -0.47
C ILE A 352 -13.18 21.16 0.66
N GLU A 353 -13.34 20.70 1.89
CA GLU A 353 -13.36 21.58 3.06
C GLU A 353 -11.96 22.00 3.50
N ARG A 354 -11.87 23.17 4.15
CA ARG A 354 -10.62 23.67 4.74
C ARG A 354 -9.95 22.60 5.61
N GLY A 355 -8.65 22.40 5.41
CA GLY A 355 -7.82 21.47 6.15
C GLY A 355 -7.80 20.04 5.59
N GLN A 356 -8.74 19.66 4.72
CA GLN A 356 -8.78 18.33 4.13
C GLN A 356 -7.63 18.11 3.15
N MET A 357 -7.10 16.87 3.12
CA MET A 357 -6.14 16.45 2.10
C MET A 357 -6.84 16.31 0.74
N ILE A 358 -6.19 16.80 -0.29
CA ILE A 358 -6.60 16.72 -1.68
C ILE A 358 -5.93 15.50 -2.31
N PHE A 359 -6.76 14.58 -2.79
CA PHE A 359 -6.29 13.34 -3.40
C PHE A 359 -6.48 13.36 -4.92
N ASP A 360 -5.55 12.72 -5.63
CA ASP A 360 -5.70 12.31 -7.02
C ASP A 360 -5.84 10.78 -7.08
N SER A 361 -6.14 10.20 -8.24
CA SER A 361 -6.04 8.77 -8.47
C SER A 361 -4.92 8.44 -9.43
N TYR A 362 -4.09 7.50 -9.02
CA TYR A 362 -3.03 6.90 -9.84
C TYR A 362 -3.59 5.80 -10.77
N GLY A 363 -4.92 5.69 -10.86
CA GLY A 363 -5.67 4.66 -11.57
C GLY A 363 -5.93 3.41 -10.73
N ARG A 364 -6.75 2.50 -11.28
CA ARG A 364 -7.03 1.17 -10.70
C ARG A 364 -5.86 0.23 -10.99
N LYS A 365 -5.24 -0.35 -9.95
CA LYS A 365 -4.04 -1.20 -10.02
C LYS A 365 -4.03 -2.21 -8.87
N CYS A 366 -3.48 -3.40 -9.09
CA CYS A 366 -3.18 -4.37 -8.05
C CYS A 366 -2.14 -3.85 -7.04
N ASN A 367 -2.16 -4.38 -5.82
CA ASN A 367 -1.18 -4.03 -4.79
C ASN A 367 0.26 -4.40 -5.17
N SER A 368 0.49 -5.45 -5.95
CA SER A 368 1.84 -5.77 -6.46
C SER A 368 2.39 -4.61 -7.30
N ARG A 369 1.55 -3.99 -8.14
CA ARG A 369 1.94 -2.85 -8.96
C ARG A 369 2.09 -1.56 -8.15
N PHE A 370 1.19 -1.31 -7.18
CA PHE A 370 1.33 -0.16 -6.29
C PHE A 370 2.62 -0.26 -5.47
N LEU A 371 2.88 -1.41 -4.85
CA LEU A 371 4.04 -1.57 -3.99
C LEU A 371 5.35 -1.49 -4.80
N LEU A 372 5.43 -2.19 -5.94
CA LEU A 372 6.65 -2.23 -6.75
C LEU A 372 7.03 -0.88 -7.37
N ASN A 373 6.05 -0.04 -7.72
CA ASN A 373 6.30 1.19 -8.50
C ASN A 373 6.01 2.49 -7.74
N TYR A 374 5.33 2.41 -6.60
CA TYR A 374 4.93 3.57 -5.78
C TYR A 374 5.24 3.40 -4.29
N GLY A 375 5.63 2.21 -3.82
CA GLY A 375 6.07 1.98 -2.44
C GLY A 375 4.96 1.99 -1.39
N PHE A 376 3.72 1.66 -1.77
CA PHE A 376 2.60 1.51 -0.83
C PHE A 376 1.60 0.44 -1.32
N VAL A 377 0.70 0.02 -0.44
CA VAL A 377 -0.45 -0.84 -0.77
C VAL A 377 -1.76 -0.16 -0.39
N VAL A 378 -2.86 -0.60 -1.00
CA VAL A 378 -4.22 -0.20 -0.63
C VAL A 378 -4.87 -1.35 0.13
N ASP A 379 -5.46 -1.07 1.29
CA ASP A 379 -5.95 -2.09 2.22
C ASP A 379 -7.09 -2.95 1.63
N ASP A 380 -8.09 -2.29 1.06
CA ASP A 380 -9.20 -2.94 0.35
C ASP A 380 -9.09 -2.62 -1.15
N ASN A 381 -8.50 -3.55 -1.90
CA ASN A 381 -8.17 -3.35 -3.31
C ASN A 381 -8.78 -4.43 -4.21
N ASP A 382 -9.88 -4.05 -4.84
CA ASP A 382 -10.65 -4.87 -5.79
C ASP A 382 -9.87 -5.27 -7.05
N ALA A 383 -8.71 -4.67 -7.30
CA ALA A 383 -7.88 -4.93 -8.46
C ALA A 383 -6.69 -5.85 -8.16
N ASN A 384 -6.61 -6.47 -6.98
CA ASN A 384 -5.53 -7.38 -6.63
C ASN A 384 -5.42 -8.57 -7.61
N GLU A 385 -4.18 -8.99 -7.84
CA GLU A 385 -3.86 -10.14 -8.68
C GLU A 385 -2.77 -10.99 -8.02
N VAL A 386 -2.76 -12.30 -8.31
CA VAL A 386 -1.69 -13.22 -7.92
C VAL A 386 -1.16 -13.95 -9.15
N ILE A 387 0.17 -14.11 -9.23
CA ILE A 387 0.78 -14.89 -10.32
C ILE A 387 0.83 -16.36 -9.91
N VAL A 388 0.25 -17.22 -10.74
CA VAL A 388 0.39 -18.67 -10.61
C VAL A 388 1.23 -19.23 -11.74
N THR A 389 1.95 -20.31 -11.46
CA THR A 389 2.77 -21.01 -12.44
C THR A 389 2.14 -22.37 -12.74
N VAL A 390 1.89 -22.63 -14.02
CA VAL A 390 1.34 -23.88 -14.53
C VAL A 390 2.47 -24.67 -15.18
N ILE A 391 2.61 -25.92 -14.75
CA ILE A 391 3.64 -26.86 -15.22
C ILE A 391 2.89 -28.06 -15.83
N ALA A 392 3.37 -28.56 -16.96
CA ALA A 392 2.86 -29.79 -17.53
C ALA A 392 3.13 -30.98 -16.61
N ASP A 393 2.21 -31.95 -16.65
CA ASP A 393 2.46 -33.26 -16.10
C ASP A 393 3.38 -34.02 -17.07
N LEU A 394 4.64 -34.23 -16.68
CA LEU A 394 5.62 -34.95 -17.50
C LEU A 394 5.25 -36.43 -17.72
N ASN A 395 4.30 -36.95 -16.95
CA ASN A 395 3.78 -38.31 -17.13
C ASN A 395 2.52 -38.36 -18.01
N ASP A 396 2.07 -37.23 -18.56
CA ASP A 396 0.92 -37.20 -19.47
C ASP A 396 1.29 -37.95 -20.77
N PRO A 397 0.62 -39.08 -21.08
CA PRO A 397 0.94 -39.88 -22.25
C PRO A 397 0.68 -39.13 -23.57
N LEU A 398 -0.13 -38.06 -23.52
CA LEU A 398 -0.43 -37.20 -24.67
C LEU A 398 0.46 -35.95 -24.74
N LEU A 399 1.44 -35.78 -23.84
CA LEU A 399 2.26 -34.56 -23.76
C LEU A 399 2.94 -34.26 -25.10
N GLN A 400 3.58 -35.26 -25.71
CA GLN A 400 4.27 -35.09 -26.99
C GLN A 400 3.29 -34.65 -28.09
N LEU A 401 2.12 -35.29 -28.18
CA LEU A 401 1.11 -34.94 -29.17
C LEU A 401 0.56 -33.53 -28.96
N LYS A 402 0.41 -33.09 -27.71
CA LYS A 402 0.02 -31.71 -27.35
C LYS A 402 1.08 -30.70 -27.77
N GLU A 403 2.36 -31.01 -27.58
CA GLU A 403 3.49 -30.14 -27.95
C GLU A 403 3.65 -30.01 -29.48
N GLU A 404 3.43 -31.08 -30.24
CA GLU A 404 3.55 -31.08 -31.70
C GLU A 404 2.41 -30.30 -32.40
N SER A 405 1.28 -30.09 -31.72
CA SER A 405 0.04 -29.63 -32.34
C SER A 405 -0.24 -28.12 -32.22
N ILE A 406 0.73 -27.36 -31.71
CA ILE A 406 0.60 -25.93 -31.37
C ILE A 406 1.74 -25.10 -31.99
N GLU A 407 1.50 -23.81 -32.22
CA GLU A 407 2.43 -22.91 -32.93
C GLU A 407 3.59 -22.46 -32.03
N GLU A 408 3.25 -22.15 -30.78
CA GLU A 408 4.16 -21.79 -29.73
C GLU A 408 4.57 -23.10 -29.06
N GLN A 409 5.86 -23.47 -29.10
CA GLN A 409 6.37 -24.50 -28.21
C GLN A 409 5.81 -24.23 -26.82
N LEU A 410 5.09 -25.18 -26.24
CA LEU A 410 4.51 -25.01 -24.90
C LEU A 410 5.64 -24.56 -23.97
N GLN A 411 5.60 -23.28 -23.59
CA GLN A 411 6.56 -22.74 -22.66
C GLN A 411 6.14 -23.21 -21.27
N TRP A 412 6.64 -24.38 -20.89
CA TRP A 412 6.60 -24.84 -19.52
C TRP A 412 7.86 -24.36 -18.81
N PRO A 413 7.76 -23.71 -17.64
CA PRO A 413 6.54 -23.31 -16.96
C PRO A 413 5.85 -22.09 -17.62
N LYS A 414 4.50 -22.08 -17.64
CA LYS A 414 3.70 -20.93 -18.09
C LYS A 414 3.10 -20.19 -16.90
N THR A 415 3.15 -18.86 -16.90
CA THR A 415 2.59 -18.05 -15.80
C THR A 415 1.27 -17.40 -16.18
N PHE A 416 0.32 -17.35 -15.26
CA PHE A 416 -0.96 -16.66 -15.39
C PHE A 416 -1.16 -15.69 -14.24
N ARG A 417 -1.92 -14.61 -14.48
CA ARG A 417 -2.33 -13.65 -13.45
C ARG A 417 -3.78 -13.92 -13.11
N LEU A 418 -4.04 -14.29 -11.86
CA LEU A 418 -5.36 -14.58 -11.36
C LEU A 418 -5.91 -13.40 -10.56
N MET A 419 -7.23 -13.17 -10.67
CA MET A 419 -7.99 -12.18 -9.91
C MET A 419 -9.38 -12.76 -9.59
N MET A 420 -10.14 -12.15 -8.68
CA MET A 420 -11.45 -12.69 -8.24
C MET A 420 -12.62 -12.32 -9.17
N ASP A 421 -12.40 -12.43 -10.47
CA ASP A 421 -13.40 -12.18 -11.51
C ASP A 421 -13.21 -13.21 -12.64
N THR A 422 -14.18 -14.12 -12.80
CA THR A 422 -14.07 -15.22 -13.77
C THR A 422 -14.39 -14.81 -15.21
N ASP A 423 -15.01 -13.65 -15.39
CA ASP A 423 -15.37 -13.11 -16.71
C ASP A 423 -14.25 -12.29 -17.34
N GLU A 424 -13.19 -11.98 -16.59
CA GLU A 424 -12.01 -11.29 -17.09
C GLU A 424 -11.29 -12.13 -18.17
N PRO A 425 -10.92 -11.54 -19.32
CA PRO A 425 -10.33 -12.29 -20.44
C PRO A 425 -9.11 -13.12 -20.06
N THR A 426 -8.25 -12.61 -19.17
CA THR A 426 -7.07 -13.33 -18.70
C THR A 426 -7.41 -14.60 -17.91
N ILE A 427 -8.53 -14.60 -17.21
CA ILE A 427 -9.02 -15.75 -16.45
C ILE A 427 -9.66 -16.77 -17.37
N MET A 428 -10.41 -16.32 -18.38
CA MET A 428 -10.93 -17.21 -19.43
C MET A 428 -9.79 -17.89 -20.21
N GLU A 429 -8.72 -17.18 -20.53
CA GLU A 429 -7.53 -17.75 -21.16
C GLU A 429 -6.85 -18.79 -20.26
N PHE A 430 -6.73 -18.52 -18.96
CA PHE A 430 -6.22 -19.46 -17.98
C PHE A 430 -7.05 -20.74 -17.93
N MET A 431 -8.37 -20.64 -17.74
CA MET A 431 -9.26 -21.82 -17.70
C MET A 431 -9.19 -22.62 -19.01
N SER A 432 -9.20 -21.95 -20.16
CA SER A 432 -9.07 -22.58 -21.48
C SER A 432 -7.75 -23.34 -21.63
N TYR A 433 -6.65 -22.75 -21.13
CA TYR A 433 -5.35 -23.42 -21.12
C TYR A 433 -5.34 -24.67 -20.24
N ILE A 434 -5.99 -24.61 -19.07
CA ILE A 434 -6.13 -25.78 -18.19
C ILE A 434 -7.02 -26.86 -18.83
N ARG A 435 -8.11 -26.52 -19.52
CA ARG A 435 -8.94 -27.49 -20.28
C ARG A 435 -8.12 -28.31 -21.25
N PHE A 436 -7.28 -27.64 -22.05
CA PHE A 436 -6.36 -28.29 -22.98
C PHE A 436 -5.40 -29.23 -22.26
N LEU A 437 -4.85 -28.78 -21.14
CA LEU A 437 -3.91 -29.56 -20.36
C LEU A 437 -4.49 -30.84 -19.79
N VAL A 438 -5.73 -30.81 -19.34
CA VAL A 438 -6.37 -31.96 -18.70
C VAL A 438 -7.01 -32.94 -19.69
N ILE A 439 -6.89 -32.72 -21.00
CA ILE A 439 -7.31 -33.73 -22.00
C ILE A 439 -6.50 -35.00 -21.79
N ARG A 440 -7.17 -36.15 -21.65
CA ARG A 440 -6.55 -37.48 -21.49
C ARG A 440 -6.97 -38.47 -22.58
N ASP A 441 -7.97 -38.12 -23.37
CA ASP A 441 -8.41 -38.91 -24.52
C ASP A 441 -7.77 -38.39 -25.81
N GLU A 442 -7.04 -39.28 -26.49
CA GLU A 442 -6.41 -38.98 -27.77
C GLU A 442 -7.44 -38.61 -28.84
N THR A 443 -8.62 -39.24 -28.83
CA THR A 443 -9.67 -39.00 -29.80
C THR A 443 -10.21 -37.59 -29.67
N GLN A 444 -10.54 -37.17 -28.44
CA GLN A 444 -10.94 -35.79 -28.13
C GLN A 444 -9.87 -34.77 -28.54
N LEU A 445 -8.60 -35.09 -28.29
CA LEU A 445 -7.48 -34.22 -28.67
C LEU A 445 -7.34 -34.08 -30.20
N GLN A 446 -7.47 -35.19 -30.94
CA GLN A 446 -7.42 -35.18 -32.40
C GLN A 446 -8.62 -34.45 -33.01
N LEU A 447 -9.83 -34.61 -32.46
CA LEU A 447 -11.03 -33.88 -32.89
C LEU A 447 -10.84 -32.37 -32.74
N LEU A 448 -10.33 -31.93 -31.59
CA LEU A 448 -9.99 -30.53 -31.32
C LEU A 448 -9.02 -29.97 -32.37
N PHE A 449 -8.03 -30.77 -32.77
CA PHE A 449 -7.05 -30.39 -33.79
C PHE A 449 -7.60 -30.45 -35.22
N ASN A 450 -8.63 -31.24 -35.50
CA ASN A 450 -9.23 -31.32 -36.83
C ASN A 450 -10.22 -30.18 -37.10
N GLN A 451 -10.78 -29.58 -36.05
CA GLN A 451 -11.71 -28.44 -36.14
C GLN A 451 -11.03 -27.07 -36.30
N ARG A 452 -9.71 -27.03 -36.53
CA ARG A 452 -8.93 -25.78 -36.61
C ARG A 452 -9.06 -25.08 -37.95
N GLU A 453 -9.24 -23.76 -37.92
CA GLU A 453 -9.13 -22.89 -39.12
C GLU A 453 -7.66 -22.57 -39.49
N SER A 454 -6.73 -22.78 -38.55
CA SER A 454 -5.30 -22.47 -38.65
C SER A 454 -4.47 -23.75 -38.70
N LYS A 455 -3.25 -23.69 -39.22
CA LYS A 455 -2.27 -24.80 -39.15
C LYS A 455 -1.98 -25.23 -37.71
N TYR A 456 -2.13 -24.33 -36.73
CA TYR A 456 -1.76 -24.55 -35.34
C TYR A 456 -2.90 -24.23 -34.37
N PHE A 457 -3.01 -25.03 -33.30
CA PHE A 457 -4.01 -24.84 -32.25
C PHE A 457 -3.52 -23.85 -31.18
N LYS A 458 -4.46 -23.07 -30.60
CA LYS A 458 -4.17 -22.12 -29.51
C LYS A 458 -4.79 -22.62 -28.20
N PRO A 459 -3.99 -23.17 -27.26
CA PRO A 459 -4.49 -23.71 -26.00
C PRO A 459 -5.35 -22.74 -25.18
N THR A 460 -5.06 -21.45 -25.22
CA THR A 460 -5.84 -20.40 -24.52
C THR A 460 -7.23 -20.13 -25.10
N LYS A 461 -7.62 -20.83 -26.17
CA LYS A 461 -8.94 -20.73 -26.81
C LYS A 461 -9.80 -22.00 -26.70
N THR A 462 -9.31 -23.00 -25.97
CA THR A 462 -10.03 -24.28 -25.77
C THR A 462 -11.37 -24.04 -25.09
N GLN A 463 -12.45 -24.33 -25.82
CA GLN A 463 -13.83 -24.29 -25.31
C GLN A 463 -14.07 -25.45 -24.34
N PRO A 464 -15.14 -25.42 -23.54
CA PRO A 464 -15.62 -26.61 -22.83
C PRO A 464 -15.72 -27.80 -23.78
N LEU A 465 -15.36 -29.00 -23.32
CA LEU A 465 -15.33 -30.21 -24.17
C LEU A 465 -16.27 -31.31 -23.67
N SER A 466 -16.37 -31.47 -22.36
CA SER A 466 -17.26 -32.42 -21.70
C SER A 466 -17.36 -32.09 -20.22
N LEU A 467 -18.40 -32.62 -19.55
CA LEU A 467 -18.52 -32.50 -18.09
C LEU A 467 -17.30 -33.05 -17.34
N GLN A 468 -16.69 -34.14 -17.82
CA GLN A 468 -15.49 -34.71 -17.23
C GLN A 468 -14.27 -33.79 -17.40
N ASN A 469 -14.07 -33.23 -18.61
CA ASN A 469 -12.97 -32.29 -18.86
C ASN A 469 -13.09 -31.04 -17.96
N GLU A 470 -14.31 -30.56 -17.76
CA GLU A 470 -14.61 -29.45 -16.86
C GLU A 470 -14.32 -29.80 -15.39
N PHE A 471 -14.72 -30.99 -14.95
CA PHE A 471 -14.40 -31.48 -13.61
C PHE A 471 -12.88 -31.54 -13.39
N ASP A 472 -12.14 -32.12 -14.33
CA ASP A 472 -10.68 -32.26 -14.25
C ASP A 472 -9.98 -30.89 -14.29
N MET A 473 -10.52 -29.93 -15.03
CA MET A 473 -10.02 -28.56 -15.12
C MET A 473 -10.11 -27.85 -13.77
N TRP A 474 -11.27 -27.91 -13.11
CA TRP A 474 -11.44 -27.34 -11.76
C TRP A 474 -10.58 -28.05 -10.72
N GLU A 475 -10.43 -29.37 -10.81
CA GLU A 475 -9.53 -30.11 -9.92
C GLU A 475 -8.06 -29.69 -10.11
N MET A 476 -7.63 -29.42 -11.35
CA MET A 476 -6.31 -28.87 -11.63
C MET A 476 -6.14 -27.45 -11.08
N ILE A 477 -7.13 -26.56 -11.24
CA ILE A 477 -7.10 -25.19 -10.66
C ILE A 477 -6.99 -25.25 -9.14
N ARG A 478 -7.74 -26.17 -8.50
CA ARG A 478 -7.68 -26.41 -7.06
C ARG A 478 -6.29 -26.84 -6.62
N ARG A 479 -5.68 -27.79 -7.32
CA ARG A 479 -4.30 -28.26 -7.05
C ARG A 479 -3.28 -27.12 -7.19
N ILE A 480 -3.37 -26.31 -8.25
CA ILE A 480 -2.51 -25.14 -8.45
C ILE A 480 -2.64 -24.17 -7.28
N SER A 481 -3.87 -23.86 -6.88
CA SER A 481 -4.17 -22.94 -5.78
C SER A 481 -3.65 -23.46 -4.44
N ASN A 482 -3.86 -24.75 -4.14
CA ASN A 482 -3.35 -25.41 -2.93
C ASN A 482 -1.83 -25.40 -2.87
N ASN A 483 -1.17 -25.76 -3.98
CA ASN A 483 0.29 -25.78 -4.05
C ASN A 483 0.89 -24.38 -3.85
N ALA A 484 0.24 -23.34 -4.40
CA ALA A 484 0.65 -21.96 -4.19
C ALA A 484 0.45 -21.51 -2.74
N LEU A 485 -0.70 -21.83 -2.13
CA LEU A 485 -0.96 -21.53 -0.71
C LEU A 485 0.06 -22.19 0.23
N GLN A 486 0.50 -23.41 -0.07
CA GLN A 486 1.50 -24.14 0.71
C GLN A 486 2.90 -23.50 0.67
N GLN A 487 3.18 -22.59 -0.28
CA GLN A 487 4.46 -21.89 -0.31
C GLN A 487 4.58 -20.82 0.79
N TYR A 488 3.45 -20.32 1.30
CA TYR A 488 3.44 -19.30 2.34
C TYR A 488 3.65 -19.94 3.72
N ALA A 489 4.47 -19.30 4.55
CA ALA A 489 4.75 -19.78 5.91
C ALA A 489 3.54 -19.65 6.87
N THR A 490 2.59 -18.78 6.54
CA THR A 490 1.41 -18.46 7.36
C THR A 490 0.12 -18.59 6.54
N THR A 491 -0.99 -18.87 7.21
CA THR A 491 -2.34 -18.85 6.61
C THR A 491 -2.86 -17.42 6.45
N PHE A 492 -3.99 -17.24 5.77
CA PHE A 492 -4.65 -15.94 5.66
C PHE A 492 -5.14 -15.45 7.03
N GLU A 493 -5.70 -16.36 7.83
CA GLU A 493 -6.22 -16.10 9.17
C GLU A 493 -5.11 -15.63 10.12
N GLN A 494 -3.97 -16.31 10.11
CA GLN A 494 -2.80 -15.92 10.91
C GLN A 494 -2.28 -14.53 10.53
N ASP A 495 -2.24 -14.22 9.24
CA ASP A 495 -1.81 -12.88 8.79
C ASP A 495 -2.78 -11.78 9.22
N LYS A 496 -4.08 -12.07 9.15
CA LYS A 496 -5.11 -11.15 9.63
C LYS A 496 -4.96 -10.89 11.13
N GLU A 497 -4.64 -11.92 11.90
CA GLU A 497 -4.36 -11.78 13.33
C GLU A 497 -3.10 -10.93 13.57
N ILE A 498 -1.98 -11.22 12.88
CA ILE A 498 -0.74 -10.42 12.96
C ILE A 498 -1.02 -8.94 12.66
N LEU A 499 -1.79 -8.64 11.60
CA LEU A 499 -2.12 -7.27 11.22
C LEU A 499 -2.92 -6.52 12.31
N GLN A 500 -3.68 -7.23 13.14
CA GLN A 500 -4.51 -6.65 14.19
C GLN A 500 -3.77 -6.47 15.51
N ILE A 501 -2.84 -7.37 15.85
CA ILE A 501 -2.25 -7.44 17.20
C ILE A 501 -0.80 -6.94 17.26
N CYS A 502 -0.06 -6.99 16.15
CA CYS A 502 1.35 -6.62 16.13
C CYS A 502 1.54 -5.16 15.71
N GLU A 503 2.49 -4.50 16.36
CA GLU A 503 3.05 -3.25 15.86
C GLU A 503 4.00 -3.58 14.70
N LEU A 504 3.71 -3.04 13.51
CA LEU A 504 4.45 -3.34 12.28
C LEU A 504 5.09 -2.07 11.74
N THR A 505 6.31 -2.20 11.24
CA THR A 505 6.89 -1.17 10.37
C THR A 505 6.07 -1.05 9.08
N ILE A 506 6.23 0.06 8.36
CA ILE A 506 5.50 0.28 7.10
C ILE A 506 5.80 -0.78 6.05
N ASN A 507 7.04 -1.28 5.98
CA ASN A 507 7.44 -2.32 5.04
C ASN A 507 6.79 -3.67 5.39
N GLU A 508 6.81 -4.04 6.66
CA GLU A 508 6.19 -5.28 7.14
C GLU A 508 4.68 -5.27 6.89
N ARG A 509 4.01 -4.15 7.22
CA ARG A 509 2.59 -3.96 6.92
C ARG A 509 2.30 -4.09 5.43
N ASN A 510 3.10 -3.44 4.56
CA ASN A 510 2.93 -3.51 3.12
C ASN A 510 3.10 -4.95 2.59
N CYS A 511 4.11 -5.68 3.09
CA CYS A 511 4.33 -7.08 2.74
C CYS A 511 3.18 -7.98 3.19
N LEU A 512 2.67 -7.75 4.41
CA LEU A 512 1.58 -8.53 5.00
C LEU A 512 0.28 -8.36 4.20
N ILE A 513 -0.12 -7.12 3.89
CA ILE A 513 -1.33 -6.84 3.12
C ILE A 513 -1.22 -7.39 1.69
N LEU A 514 -0.04 -7.27 1.07
CA LEU A 514 0.18 -7.85 -0.26
C LEU A 514 -0.04 -9.38 -0.24
N ARG A 515 0.65 -10.11 0.64
CA ARG A 515 0.56 -11.57 0.67
C ARG A 515 -0.82 -12.05 1.13
N MET A 516 -1.52 -11.28 1.96
CA MET A 516 -2.92 -11.53 2.31
C MET A 516 -3.82 -11.46 1.07
N GLY A 517 -3.69 -10.42 0.25
CA GLY A 517 -4.46 -10.29 -0.99
C GLY A 517 -4.17 -11.40 -1.99
N GLU A 518 -2.92 -11.85 -2.09
CA GLU A 518 -2.57 -13.03 -2.90
C GLU A 518 -3.25 -14.30 -2.39
N LYS A 519 -3.19 -14.56 -1.07
CA LYS A 519 -3.84 -15.71 -0.44
C LYS A 519 -5.36 -15.67 -0.55
N GLU A 520 -5.97 -14.50 -0.48
CA GLU A 520 -7.41 -14.31 -0.66
C GLU A 520 -7.86 -14.80 -2.05
N ILE A 521 -7.15 -14.40 -3.11
CA ILE A 521 -7.45 -14.85 -4.48
C ILE A 521 -7.27 -16.36 -4.60
N LEU A 522 -6.20 -16.92 -4.05
CA LEU A 522 -5.97 -18.37 -4.10
C LEU A 522 -7.05 -19.16 -3.34
N LYS A 523 -7.49 -18.67 -2.18
CA LYS A 523 -8.60 -19.26 -1.41
C LYS A 523 -9.92 -19.14 -2.15
N PHE A 524 -10.15 -18.03 -2.86
CA PHE A 524 -11.31 -17.89 -3.74
C PHE A 524 -11.35 -19.01 -4.79
N TYR A 525 -10.25 -19.27 -5.50
CA TYR A 525 -10.20 -20.36 -6.48
C TYR A 525 -10.25 -21.75 -5.86
N GLN A 526 -9.69 -21.94 -4.66
CA GLN A 526 -9.85 -23.19 -3.91
C GLN A 526 -11.32 -23.49 -3.61
N GLN A 527 -12.05 -22.53 -3.03
CA GLN A 527 -13.47 -22.67 -2.70
C GLN A 527 -14.33 -22.81 -3.96
N LEU A 528 -14.08 -21.97 -4.96
CA LEU A 528 -14.79 -22.01 -6.23
C LEU A 528 -14.67 -23.38 -6.90
N SER A 529 -13.47 -23.97 -6.88
CA SER A 529 -13.26 -25.29 -7.50
C SER A 529 -14.05 -26.40 -6.78
N GLU A 530 -14.16 -26.37 -5.45
CA GLU A 530 -14.98 -27.36 -4.71
C GLU A 530 -16.47 -27.18 -5.01
N ASN A 531 -16.95 -25.93 -5.05
CA ASN A 531 -18.32 -25.61 -5.44
C ASN A 531 -18.64 -26.13 -6.85
N MET A 532 -17.73 -25.89 -7.80
CA MET A 532 -17.89 -26.34 -9.19
C MET A 532 -17.87 -27.86 -9.30
N LYS A 533 -17.02 -28.56 -8.56
CA LYS A 533 -17.00 -30.04 -8.56
C LYS A 533 -18.31 -30.63 -8.05
N GLN A 534 -18.86 -30.08 -6.96
CA GLN A 534 -20.16 -30.51 -6.43
C GLN A 534 -21.26 -30.33 -7.48
N LEU A 535 -21.26 -29.17 -8.15
CA LEU A 535 -22.23 -28.85 -9.20
C LEU A 535 -22.11 -29.77 -10.42
N LEU A 536 -20.88 -30.01 -10.90
CA LEU A 536 -20.62 -30.84 -12.08
C LEU A 536 -20.91 -32.33 -11.84
N SER A 537 -20.79 -32.80 -10.60
CA SER A 537 -21.09 -34.20 -10.25
C SER A 537 -22.58 -34.54 -10.33
N ASN A 538 -23.46 -33.54 -10.13
CA ASN A 538 -24.91 -33.68 -10.22
C ASN A 538 -25.48 -32.68 -11.25
N PHE A 539 -24.89 -32.68 -12.45
CA PHE A 539 -25.22 -31.67 -13.44
C PHE A 539 -26.65 -31.82 -13.96
N ASN A 540 -27.58 -31.04 -13.39
CA ASN A 540 -28.94 -30.91 -13.90
C ASN A 540 -29.47 -29.48 -13.73
N GLN A 541 -30.30 -29.04 -14.66
CA GLN A 541 -30.77 -27.65 -14.75
C GLN A 541 -31.47 -27.17 -13.47
N LEU A 542 -32.21 -28.05 -12.80
CA LEU A 542 -32.98 -27.71 -11.60
C LEU A 542 -32.05 -27.48 -10.39
N GLU A 543 -31.09 -28.37 -10.17
CA GLU A 543 -30.08 -28.27 -9.11
C GLU A 543 -29.16 -27.08 -9.35
N ILE A 544 -28.81 -26.81 -10.61
CA ILE A 544 -28.04 -25.61 -10.95
C ILE A 544 -28.81 -24.34 -10.59
N ASN A 545 -30.10 -24.25 -10.93
CA ASN A 545 -30.93 -23.10 -10.58
C ASN A 545 -31.04 -22.94 -9.06
N ILE A 546 -31.24 -24.04 -8.31
CA ILE A 546 -31.31 -24.03 -6.84
C ILE A 546 -29.96 -23.60 -6.23
N PHE A 547 -28.85 -24.10 -6.76
CA PHE A 547 -27.51 -23.76 -6.32
C PHE A 547 -27.21 -22.27 -6.56
N CYS A 548 -27.49 -21.77 -7.76
CA CYS A 548 -27.28 -20.36 -8.12
C CYS A 548 -28.17 -19.39 -7.31
N GLN A 549 -29.35 -19.81 -6.87
CA GLN A 549 -30.24 -19.01 -6.01
C GLN A 549 -29.76 -18.93 -4.55
N LYS A 550 -29.02 -19.93 -4.07
CA LYS A 550 -28.50 -19.98 -2.69
C LYS A 550 -27.21 -19.18 -2.50
N GLU A 551 -26.42 -19.03 -3.56
CA GLU A 551 -25.16 -18.29 -3.54
C GLU A 551 -25.42 -16.80 -3.86
N GLU A 552 -25.43 -15.94 -2.84
CA GLU A 552 -25.49 -14.49 -3.04
C GLU A 552 -24.30 -14.04 -3.92
N ASN A 553 -24.60 -13.47 -5.09
CA ASN A 553 -23.61 -13.06 -6.10
C ASN A 553 -22.70 -14.19 -6.59
N CYS A 554 -23.28 -15.23 -7.20
CA CYS A 554 -22.55 -16.28 -7.92
C CYS A 554 -21.62 -15.69 -9.01
N LYS A 555 -20.35 -15.43 -8.66
CA LYS A 555 -19.31 -14.80 -9.52
C LYS A 555 -18.91 -15.61 -10.76
N TYR A 556 -19.56 -16.75 -10.97
CA TYR A 556 -19.32 -17.74 -12.01
C TYR A 556 -20.63 -18.20 -12.66
N LEU A 557 -21.73 -17.48 -12.43
CA LEU A 557 -23.02 -17.77 -13.07
C LEU A 557 -22.94 -17.67 -14.59
N ASN A 558 -22.24 -16.65 -15.09
CA ASN A 558 -21.99 -16.50 -16.53
C ASN A 558 -21.24 -17.70 -17.11
N TYR A 559 -20.30 -18.25 -16.35
CA TYR A 559 -19.59 -19.46 -16.71
C TYR A 559 -20.53 -20.66 -16.83
N ILE A 560 -21.35 -20.89 -15.80
CA ILE A 560 -22.33 -21.98 -15.76
C ILE A 560 -23.32 -21.87 -16.92
N ASN A 561 -23.84 -20.67 -17.20
CA ASN A 561 -24.77 -20.44 -18.30
C ASN A 561 -24.16 -20.79 -19.65
N LYS A 562 -22.89 -20.41 -19.89
CA LYS A 562 -22.16 -20.78 -21.11
C LYS A 562 -22.00 -22.30 -21.21
N LEU A 563 -21.69 -22.97 -20.10
CA LEU A 563 -21.54 -24.42 -20.06
C LEU A 563 -22.87 -25.15 -20.34
N ILE A 564 -23.98 -24.69 -19.78
CA ILE A 564 -25.32 -25.23 -20.05
C ILE A 564 -25.68 -25.07 -21.53
N ILE A 565 -25.47 -23.88 -22.10
CA ILE A 565 -25.75 -23.63 -23.52
C ILE A 565 -24.93 -24.59 -24.39
N PHE A 566 -23.65 -24.76 -24.07
CA PHE A 566 -22.77 -25.68 -24.79
C PHE A 566 -23.26 -27.13 -24.72
N LEU A 567 -23.55 -27.63 -23.52
CA LEU A 567 -23.99 -29.03 -23.33
C LEU A 567 -25.36 -29.31 -23.96
N ASN A 568 -26.27 -28.33 -23.99
CA ASN A 568 -27.55 -28.45 -24.68
C ASN A 568 -27.45 -28.37 -26.21
N GLN A 569 -26.33 -27.87 -26.75
CA GLN A 569 -26.05 -27.85 -28.20
C GLN A 569 -25.48 -29.19 -28.69
N ASP A 570 -24.79 -29.95 -27.84
CA ASP A 570 -24.28 -31.30 -28.16
C ASP A 570 -25.36 -32.41 -28.09
N ASP A 571 -26.53 -32.13 -27.49
CA ASP A 571 -27.71 -33.02 -27.47
C ASP A 571 -28.61 -32.90 -28.72
N GLN A 572 -28.26 -32.03 -29.69
CA GLN A 572 -28.92 -31.88 -31.01
C GLN A 572 -27.99 -32.27 -32.15
#